data_AF-A0A5N9CWB3-F1
#
_entry.id   AF-A0A5N9CWB3-F1
#
_cell.length_a   1.000
_cell.length_b   1.000
_cell.length_c   1.000
_cell.angle_alpha   90.00
_cell.angle_beta   90.00
_cell.angle_gamma   90.00
#
_symmetry.space_group_name_H-M   'P 1'
#
loop_
_entity.id
_entity.type
_entity.pdbx_description
1 polymer ?
#
loop_
_entity_poly.entity_id
_entity_poly.type
_entity_poly.pdbx_seq_one_letter_code
_entity_poly.pdbx_strand_id
1 'polypeptide(L)'
;MFAKKDFKRVLEYDLNSHGLAEGLSGDIILPDLLRMKGQALIALDRIDEARKALVKAQEIAEVCGSRFILWRVLYESSRVTAIEGRKEDKEQLLLQCRDLIDYIADLCGRPEVREGFLNHPVVRNALANN
;
A
#
# COMPACT_ATOMS: atom_id res chain seq x y z
N MET A 1 10.81 -1.44 9.68
CA MET A 1 10.77 0.03 9.57
C MET A 1 12.05 0.45 8.86
N PHE A 2 11.97 0.96 7.63
CA PHE A 2 13.16 1.37 6.87
C PHE A 2 13.82 2.58 7.54
N ALA A 3 15.16 2.64 7.53
CA ALA A 3 15.89 3.75 8.12
C ALA A 3 15.80 4.99 7.21
N LYS A 4 15.99 6.20 7.76
CA LYS A 4 15.95 7.46 6.98
C LYS A 4 16.89 7.47 5.76
N LYS A 5 17.99 6.72 5.80
CA LYS A 5 18.92 6.57 4.68
C LYS A 5 18.37 5.71 3.54
N ASP A 6 17.53 4.72 3.84
CA ASP A 6 16.92 3.83 2.84
C ASP A 6 15.83 4.58 2.05
N PHE A 7 15.15 5.52 2.70
CA PHE A 7 14.12 6.35 2.05
C PHE A 7 14.67 7.24 0.93
N LYS A 8 15.87 7.81 1.10
CA LYS A 8 16.50 8.60 0.03
C LYS A 8 16.80 7.75 -1.21
N ARG A 9 17.30 6.51 -1.02
CA ARG A 9 17.56 5.59 -2.13
C ARG A 9 16.30 5.21 -2.90
N VAL A 10 15.18 4.99 -2.21
CA VAL A 10 13.88 4.72 -2.87
C VAL A 10 13.39 5.94 -3.65
N LEU A 11 13.68 7.16 -3.18
CA LEU A 11 13.30 8.41 -3.86
C LEU A 11 14.16 8.74 -5.07
N GLU A 12 15.44 8.36 -5.04
CA GLU A 12 16.42 8.55 -6.14
C GLU A 12 16.25 7.51 -7.26
N TYR A 13 15.51 6.42 -7.03
CA TYR A 13 15.22 5.42 -8.06
C TYR A 13 14.24 5.99 -9.09
N ASP A 14 14.63 5.96 -10.37
CA ASP A 14 13.78 6.45 -11.46
C ASP A 14 12.65 5.47 -11.79
N LEU A 15 11.51 5.71 -11.14
CA LEU A 15 10.27 4.95 -11.34
C LEU A 15 9.55 5.30 -12.65
N ASN A 16 10.00 6.32 -13.40
CA ASN A 16 9.40 6.72 -14.68
C ASN A 16 9.93 5.92 -15.88
N SER A 17 10.94 5.08 -15.68
CA SER A 17 11.56 4.27 -16.74
C SER A 17 10.74 3.04 -17.16
N HIS A 18 9.57 2.80 -16.56
CA HIS A 18 8.69 1.71 -16.94
C HIS A 18 7.68 2.17 -18.01
N GLY A 19 8.11 2.02 -19.26
CA GLY A 19 7.25 2.13 -20.44
C GLY A 19 6.12 1.10 -20.38
N LEU A 20 4.92 1.54 -20.78
CA LEU A 20 3.66 0.79 -20.80
C LEU A 20 3.64 -0.45 -21.73
N ALA A 21 4.78 -0.98 -22.16
CA ALA A 21 4.87 -2.22 -22.91
C ALA A 21 6.32 -2.71 -22.91
N GLU A 22 6.62 -3.71 -22.08
CA GLU A 22 7.25 -5.00 -22.47
C GLU A 22 7.75 -5.74 -21.21
N GLY A 23 7.05 -6.82 -20.85
CA GLY A 23 7.59 -7.88 -20.01
C GLY A 23 7.31 -7.77 -18.52
N LEU A 24 6.05 -7.96 -18.11
CA LEU A 24 5.51 -8.70 -16.94
C LEU A 24 6.22 -8.67 -15.56
N SER A 25 7.28 -7.90 -15.36
CA SER A 25 8.17 -7.97 -14.21
C SER A 25 8.37 -6.59 -13.55
N GLY A 26 8.45 -5.51 -14.34
CA GLY A 26 8.45 -4.14 -13.82
C GLY A 26 7.12 -3.74 -13.16
N ASP A 27 6.01 -4.09 -13.81
CA ASP A 27 4.66 -3.66 -13.38
C ASP A 27 4.20 -4.30 -12.07
N ILE A 28 4.65 -5.53 -11.75
CA ILE A 28 4.23 -6.25 -10.53
C ILE A 28 4.86 -5.64 -9.28
N ILE A 29 6.12 -5.17 -9.37
CA ILE A 29 6.88 -4.65 -8.23
C ILE A 29 6.67 -3.14 -8.05
N LEU A 30 6.42 -2.42 -9.15
CA LEU A 30 6.21 -0.97 -9.16
C LEU A 30 5.18 -0.45 -8.13
N PRO A 31 3.98 -1.03 -7.96
CA PRO A 31 3.02 -0.54 -6.98
C PRO A 31 3.53 -0.72 -5.54
N ASP A 32 4.32 -1.75 -5.24
CA ASP A 32 4.92 -1.92 -3.92
C ASP A 32 6.06 -0.91 -3.68
N LEU A 33 6.85 -0.59 -4.70
CA LEU A 33 7.87 0.47 -4.63
C LEU A 33 7.24 1.85 -4.41
N LEU A 34 6.18 2.16 -5.15
CA LEU A 34 5.42 3.42 -4.98
C LEU A 34 4.77 3.50 -3.60
N ARG A 35 4.28 2.37 -3.06
CA ARG A 35 3.81 2.30 -1.67
C ARG A 35 4.92 2.61 -0.66
N MET A 36 6.10 2.00 -0.82
CA MET A 36 7.26 2.29 0.04
C MET A 36 7.70 3.76 -0.08
N LYS A 37 7.66 4.33 -1.29
CA LYS A 37 7.88 5.76 -1.52
C LYS A 37 6.83 6.62 -0.79
N GLY A 38 5.55 6.25 -0.83
CA GLY A 38 4.49 6.91 -0.06
C GLY A 38 4.79 6.91 1.44
N GLN A 39 5.16 5.74 2.00
CA GLN A 39 5.54 5.62 3.41
C GLN A 39 6.73 6.52 3.79
N ALA A 40 7.74 6.57 2.92
CA ALA A 40 8.92 7.41 3.08
C ALA A 40 8.54 8.90 3.11
N LEU A 41 7.68 9.32 2.18
CA LEU A 41 7.23 10.70 2.05
C LEU A 41 6.36 11.12 3.23
N ILE A 42 5.48 10.25 3.75
CA ILE A 42 4.74 10.49 5.00
C ILE A 42 5.71 10.72 6.16
N ALA A 43 6.73 9.88 6.31
CA ALA A 43 7.72 10.02 7.38
C ALA A 43 8.61 11.27 7.27
N LEU A 44 8.63 11.90 6.09
CA LEU A 44 9.32 13.16 5.80
C LEU A 44 8.36 14.37 5.74
N ASP A 45 7.10 14.19 6.14
CA ASP A 45 6.05 15.23 6.12
C ASP A 45 5.75 15.80 4.72
N ARG A 46 6.08 15.05 3.66
CA ARG A 46 5.84 15.40 2.25
C ARG A 46 4.51 14.81 1.77
N ILE A 47 3.42 15.24 2.40
CA ILE A 47 2.09 14.59 2.31
C ILE A 47 1.51 14.61 0.89
N ASP A 48 1.64 15.73 0.15
CA ASP A 48 1.16 15.82 -1.24
C ASP A 48 1.87 14.86 -2.19
N GLU A 49 3.18 14.68 -2.00
CA GLU A 49 3.95 13.76 -2.81
C GLU A 49 3.66 12.31 -2.44
N ALA A 50 3.44 12.03 -1.15
CA ALA A 50 3.01 10.72 -0.69
C ALA A 50 1.68 10.32 -1.35
N ARG A 51 0.72 11.23 -1.37
CA ARG A 51 -0.58 11.04 -2.04
C ARG A 51 -0.41 10.69 -3.51
N LYS A 52 0.36 11.48 -4.26
CA LYS A 52 0.60 11.25 -5.69
C LYS A 52 1.22 9.87 -5.94
N ALA A 53 2.20 9.48 -5.13
CA ALA A 53 2.83 8.15 -5.23
C ALA A 53 1.82 7.03 -4.94
N LEU A 54 0.98 7.19 -3.92
CA LEU A 54 -0.01 6.18 -3.51
C LEU A 54 -1.18 6.06 -4.49
N VAL A 55 -1.66 7.17 -5.08
CA VAL A 55 -2.65 7.14 -6.17
C VAL A 55 -2.10 6.33 -7.34
N LYS A 56 -0.84 6.58 -7.73
CA LYS A 56 -0.23 5.83 -8.82
C LYS A 56 -0.04 4.35 -8.48
N ALA A 57 0.32 4.04 -7.24
CA ALA A 57 0.42 2.67 -6.76
C ALA A 57 -0.93 1.94 -6.84
N GLN A 58 -2.01 2.62 -6.48
CA GLN A 58 -3.37 2.07 -6.51
C GLN A 58 -3.79 1.75 -7.95
N GLU A 59 -3.66 2.71 -8.87
CA GLU A 59 -3.97 2.51 -10.29
C GLU A 59 -3.29 1.26 -10.86
N ILE A 60 -1.98 1.11 -10.59
CA ILE A 60 -1.21 -0.03 -11.10
C ILE A 60 -1.63 -1.33 -10.41
N ALA A 61 -1.85 -1.31 -9.09
CA ALA A 61 -2.30 -2.50 -8.35
C ALA A 61 -3.66 -3.00 -8.84
N GLU A 62 -4.57 -2.09 -9.18
CA GLU A 62 -5.89 -2.39 -9.77
C GLU A 62 -5.73 -2.99 -11.18
N VAL A 63 -4.91 -2.39 -12.04
CA VAL A 63 -4.63 -2.91 -13.40
C VAL A 63 -3.99 -4.30 -13.35
N CYS A 64 -3.06 -4.53 -12.41
CA CYS A 64 -2.44 -5.84 -12.21
C CYS A 64 -3.36 -6.86 -11.52
N GLY A 65 -4.53 -6.44 -11.02
CA GLY A 65 -5.45 -7.31 -10.26
C GLY A 65 -4.88 -7.80 -8.92
N SER A 66 -3.85 -7.15 -8.38
CA SER A 66 -3.14 -7.59 -7.19
C SER A 66 -3.82 -7.11 -5.91
N ARG A 67 -4.77 -7.89 -5.42
CA ARG A 67 -5.47 -7.63 -4.15
C ARG A 67 -4.52 -7.52 -2.96
N PHE A 68 -3.43 -8.29 -2.97
CA PHE A 68 -2.43 -8.27 -1.91
C PHE A 68 -1.66 -6.95 -1.83
N ILE A 69 -1.36 -6.33 -2.97
CA ILE A 69 -0.70 -5.02 -2.98
C ILE A 69 -1.73 -3.91 -2.73
N LEU A 70 -2.94 -4.05 -3.29
CA LEU A 70 -4.00 -3.05 -3.21
C LEU A 70 -4.38 -2.73 -1.75
N TRP A 71 -4.63 -3.71 -0.88
CA TRP A 71 -4.99 -3.43 0.51
C TRP A 71 -3.89 -2.67 1.26
N ARG A 72 -2.62 -2.96 0.96
CA ARG A 72 -1.48 -2.27 1.56
C ARG A 72 -1.39 -0.82 1.10
N VAL A 73 -1.67 -0.56 -0.19
CA VAL A 73 -1.73 0.80 -0.73
C VAL A 73 -2.86 1.58 -0.08
N LEU A 74 -4.08 1.01 -0.01
CA LEU A 74 -5.23 1.63 0.63
C LEU A 74 -4.99 1.96 2.10
N TYR A 75 -4.33 1.06 2.83
CA TYR A 75 -3.92 1.31 4.22
C TYR A 75 -2.99 2.52 4.33
N GLU A 76 -1.96 2.65 3.49
CA GLU A 76 -1.09 3.83 3.50
C GLU A 76 -1.81 5.11 3.05
N SER A 77 -2.73 5.01 2.08
CA SER A 77 -3.60 6.13 1.66
C SER A 77 -4.48 6.63 2.81
N SER A 78 -4.99 5.71 3.65
CA SER A 78 -5.79 6.09 4.83
C SER A 78 -5.00 6.93 5.84
N ARG A 79 -3.67 6.73 5.91
CA ARG A 79 -2.79 7.51 6.78
C ARG A 79 -2.61 8.92 6.24
N VAL A 80 -2.52 9.06 4.91
CA VAL A 80 -2.50 10.38 4.25
C VAL A 80 -3.79 11.13 4.52
N THR A 81 -4.96 10.51 4.30
CA THR A 81 -6.26 11.17 4.54
C THR A 81 -6.46 11.53 6.01
N ALA A 82 -5.97 10.70 6.94
CA ALA A 82 -5.98 11.01 8.37
C ALA A 82 -5.15 12.25 8.72
N ILE A 83 -3.94 12.39 8.16
CA ILE A 83 -3.08 13.57 8.37
C ILE A 83 -3.75 14.85 7.87
N GLU A 84 -4.53 14.76 6.80
CA GLU A 84 -5.26 15.89 6.22
C GLU A 84 -6.60 16.20 6.89
N GLY A 85 -7.00 15.42 7.89
CA GLY A 85 -8.29 15.58 8.56
C GLY A 85 -9.50 15.10 7.75
N ARG A 86 -9.29 14.36 6.65
CA ARG A 86 -10.37 13.78 5.81
C ARG A 86 -10.86 12.46 6.40
N LYS A 87 -11.66 12.54 7.45
CA LYS A 87 -12.12 11.38 8.24
C LYS A 87 -12.97 10.39 7.45
N GLU A 88 -13.93 10.88 6.67
CA GLU A 88 -14.82 10.02 5.86
C GLU A 88 -14.00 9.22 4.84
N ASP A 89 -13.10 9.89 4.10
CA ASP A 89 -12.20 9.24 3.14
C ASP A 89 -11.31 8.19 3.82
N LYS A 90 -10.77 8.49 5.02
CA LYS A 90 -9.99 7.54 5.83
C LYS A 90 -10.83 6.28 6.12
N GLU A 91 -12.05 6.45 6.60
CA GLU A 91 -12.92 5.33 6.98
C GLU A 91 -13.29 4.46 5.77
N GLN A 92 -13.59 5.08 4.61
CA GLN A 92 -13.85 4.36 3.37
C GLN A 92 -12.64 3.54 2.91
N LEU A 93 -11.44 4.12 2.95
CA LEU A 93 -10.21 3.41 2.58
C LEU A 93 -9.93 2.23 3.51
N LEU A 94 -10.18 2.38 4.81
CA LEU A 94 -10.00 1.31 5.79
C LEU A 94 -11.05 0.20 5.64
N LEU A 95 -12.28 0.55 5.26
CA LEU A 95 -13.31 -0.44 4.93
C LEU A 95 -12.88 -1.29 3.72
N GLN A 96 -12.48 -0.67 2.62
CA GLN A 96 -11.97 -1.39 1.45
C GLN A 96 -10.73 -2.24 1.75
N CYS A 97 -9.84 -1.74 2.62
CA CYS A 97 -8.69 -2.49 3.09
C CYS A 97 -9.12 -3.76 3.84
N ARG A 98 -10.14 -3.68 4.70
CA ARG A 98 -10.67 -4.82 5.47
C ARG A 98 -11.29 -5.87 4.55
N ASP A 99 -12.12 -5.44 3.61
CA ASP A 99 -12.76 -6.35 2.65
C ASP A 99 -11.73 -7.16 1.86
N LEU A 100 -10.63 -6.53 1.45
CA LEU A 100 -9.53 -7.21 0.75
C LEU A 100 -8.73 -8.15 1.67
N ILE A 101 -8.52 -7.78 2.94
CA ILE A 101 -7.87 -8.64 3.93
C ILE A 101 -8.73 -9.89 4.17
N ASP A 102 -10.03 -9.72 4.35
CA ASP A 102 -10.96 -10.83 4.58
C ASP A 102 -10.99 -11.77 3.37
N TYR A 103 -11.07 -11.21 2.16
CA TYR A 103 -10.96 -11.99 0.92
C TYR A 103 -9.66 -12.82 0.85
N ILE A 104 -8.52 -12.23 1.21
CA ILE A 104 -7.22 -12.95 1.20
C ILE A 104 -7.21 -14.03 2.28
N ALA A 105 -7.75 -13.74 3.46
CA ALA A 105 -7.82 -14.67 4.58
C ALA A 105 -8.66 -15.92 4.21
N ASP A 106 -9.75 -15.74 3.47
CA ASP A 106 -10.59 -16.84 2.98
C ASP A 106 -9.86 -17.71 1.94
N LEU A 107 -8.97 -17.12 1.14
CA LEU A 107 -8.14 -17.84 0.18
C LEU A 107 -6.99 -18.64 0.81
N CYS A 108 -6.62 -18.38 2.08
CA CYS A 108 -5.51 -19.07 2.72
C CYS A 108 -5.73 -20.60 2.87
N GLY A 109 -6.99 -21.06 2.79
CA GLY A 109 -7.38 -22.47 2.76
C GLY A 109 -7.17 -23.23 4.07
N ARG A 110 -5.94 -23.22 4.60
CA ARG A 110 -5.58 -23.84 5.88
C ARG A 110 -5.76 -22.86 7.04
N PRO A 111 -6.38 -23.27 8.16
CA PRO A 111 -6.60 -22.40 9.31
C PRO A 111 -5.32 -21.75 9.85
N GLU A 112 -4.19 -22.48 9.88
CA GLU A 112 -2.93 -21.99 10.44
C GLU A 112 -2.32 -20.88 9.56
N VAL A 113 -2.50 -20.97 8.24
CA VAL A 113 -2.03 -19.96 7.28
C VAL A 113 -2.89 -18.71 7.38
N ARG A 114 -4.22 -18.89 7.49
CA ARG A 114 -5.17 -17.80 7.71
C ARG A 114 -4.86 -17.05 9.00
N GLU A 115 -4.67 -17.78 10.10
CA GLU A 115 -4.31 -17.21 11.40
C GLU A 115 -2.95 -16.50 11.35
N GLY A 116 -1.95 -17.10 10.69
CA GLY A 116 -0.65 -16.47 10.50
C GLY A 116 -0.73 -15.14 9.74
N PHE A 117 -1.53 -15.10 8.67
CA PHE A 117 -1.78 -13.87 7.90
C PHE A 117 -2.48 -12.80 8.75
N LEU A 118 -3.59 -13.15 9.42
CA LEU A 118 -4.36 -12.22 10.25
C LEU A 118 -3.58 -11.71 11.46
N ASN A 119 -2.67 -12.53 12.00
CA ASN A 119 -1.82 -12.14 13.12
C ASN A 119 -0.61 -11.29 12.72
N HIS A 120 -0.31 -11.15 11.42
CA HIS A 120 0.80 -10.33 10.96
C HIS A 120 0.60 -8.86 11.42
N PRO A 121 1.62 -8.19 12.01
CA PRO A 121 1.45 -6.88 12.64
C PRO A 121 0.82 -5.81 11.74
N VAL A 122 1.19 -5.80 10.45
CA VAL A 122 0.64 -4.85 9.47
C VAL A 122 -0.85 -5.10 9.22
N VAL A 123 -1.28 -6.37 9.19
CA VAL A 123 -2.69 -6.74 9.01
C VAL A 123 -3.48 -6.34 10.24
N ARG A 124 -2.97 -6.67 11.44
CA ARG A 124 -3.60 -6.25 12.71
C ARG A 124 -3.77 -4.74 12.81
N ASN A 125 -2.76 -3.96 12.41
CA ASN A 125 -2.85 -2.50 12.43
C ASN A 125 -3.92 -1.97 11.45
N ALA A 126 -4.03 -2.56 10.26
CA ALA A 126 -5.08 -2.22 9.30
C ALA A 126 -6.49 -2.54 9.84
N LEU A 127 -6.63 -3.63 10.60
CA LEU A 127 -7.91 -4.01 11.22
C LEU A 127 -8.25 -3.16 12.45
N ALA A 128 -7.27 -2.82 13.29
CA ALA A 128 -7.47 -2.18 14.60
C ALA A 128 -7.80 -0.68 14.57
N ASN A 129 -7.44 0.03 13.50
CA ASN A 129 -7.68 1.48 13.40
C ASN A 129 -9.16 1.77 13.07
N ASN A 130 -10.01 1.92 14.09
CA ASN A 130 -11.26 2.69 13.99
C ASN A 130 -10.96 4.14 14.42
#